data_AF-A0A892ZKQ8-F1
#
_entry.id   AF-A0A892ZKQ8-F1
#
_cell.length_a   1.000
_cell.length_b   1.000
_cell.length_c   1.000
_cell.angle_alpha   90.00
_cell.angle_beta   90.00
_cell.angle_gamma   90.00
#
_symmetry.space_group_name_H-M   'P 1'
#
loop_
_entity.id
_entity.type
_entity.pdbx_description
1 polymer ?
#
loop_
_entity_poly.entity_id
_entity_poly.type
_entity_poly.pdbx_seq_one_letter_code
_entity_poly.pdbx_strand_id
1 'polypeptide(L)'
;MPFNTYIVWFNDAFDTVENAAEALNGAVLPPVNTDDPEAIISAVGHHLESIGYCRALILGVQPVVDYIFGENRLEAMPCRNSNSYTAAVVIPAVDGSMVSQTGTLNTDDLLLLLLAASPAYADIAWLLKDVAYGSSNYTVHLSERLSMEDARWLYSRHQQTIVDWMQKNQLSLSHFDADTATVLTQTDKVCLAVVYRWACHTVRAYLHHLAQ
;
A
#
# COMPACT_ATOMS: atom_id res chain seq x y z
N MET A 1 8.29 -2.44 12.08
CA MET A 1 7.92 -3.86 12.26
C MET A 1 8.03 -4.58 10.93
N PRO A 2 8.49 -5.84 10.87
CA PRO A 2 8.41 -6.62 9.64
C PRO A 2 6.94 -6.92 9.31
N PHE A 3 6.55 -6.64 8.06
CA PHE A 3 5.24 -7.01 7.53
C PHE A 3 5.39 -8.32 6.81
N ASN A 4 4.60 -9.31 7.21
CA ASN A 4 4.56 -10.59 6.54
C ASN A 4 3.26 -10.67 5.74
N THR A 5 3.41 -10.97 4.45
CA THR A 5 2.26 -11.30 3.62
C THR A 5 2.00 -12.79 3.75
N TYR A 6 0.73 -13.16 3.86
CA TYR A 6 0.30 -14.55 3.98
C TYR A 6 -0.71 -14.86 2.87
N ILE A 7 -0.64 -16.08 2.36
CA ILE A 7 -1.68 -16.68 1.52
C ILE A 7 -2.62 -17.46 2.43
N VAL A 8 -3.89 -17.10 2.39
CA VAL A 8 -5.00 -17.81 3.03
C VAL A 8 -5.66 -18.70 1.99
N TRP A 9 -5.72 -19.99 2.29
CA TRP A 9 -6.44 -20.98 1.51
C TRP A 9 -7.78 -21.23 2.14
N PHE A 10 -8.80 -21.35 1.29
CA PHE A 10 -10.14 -21.67 1.74
C PHE A 10 -10.58 -23.05 1.27
N ASN A 11 -11.51 -23.64 2.01
CA ASN A 11 -12.08 -24.94 1.69
C ASN A 11 -13.17 -24.79 0.62
N ASP A 12 -12.92 -25.29 -0.60
CA ASP A 12 -13.80 -25.19 -1.77
C ASP A 12 -15.12 -25.97 -1.63
N ALA A 13 -15.31 -26.72 -0.54
CA ALA A 13 -16.56 -27.42 -0.23
C ALA A 13 -17.73 -26.48 0.16
N PHE A 14 -17.49 -25.17 0.32
CA PHE A 14 -18.51 -24.21 0.72
C PHE A 14 -18.81 -23.18 -0.39
N ASP A 15 -20.10 -22.96 -0.68
CA ASP A 15 -20.54 -22.07 -1.77
C ASP A 15 -20.18 -20.59 -1.58
N THR A 16 -19.86 -20.16 -0.36
CA THR A 16 -19.56 -18.76 -0.04
C THR A 16 -18.07 -18.40 -0.18
N VAL A 17 -17.24 -19.35 -0.58
CA VAL A 17 -15.78 -19.23 -0.45
C VAL A 17 -15.18 -18.22 -1.40
N GLU A 18 -15.60 -18.20 -2.67
CA GLU A 18 -15.05 -17.24 -3.64
C GLU A 18 -15.30 -15.79 -3.18
N ASN A 19 -16.50 -15.52 -2.67
CA ASN A 19 -16.86 -14.20 -2.13
C ASN A 19 -16.08 -13.86 -0.85
N ALA A 20 -15.83 -14.85 0.01
CA ALA A 20 -15.04 -14.67 1.22
C ALA A 20 -13.55 -14.40 0.89
N ALA A 21 -13.00 -15.13 -0.07
CA ALA A 21 -11.64 -14.94 -0.57
C ALA A 21 -11.49 -13.57 -1.21
N GLU A 22 -12.42 -13.16 -2.08
CA GLU A 22 -12.43 -11.83 -2.70
C GLU A 22 -12.52 -10.71 -1.66
N ALA A 23 -13.40 -10.83 -0.66
CA ALA A 23 -13.58 -9.84 0.38
C ALA A 23 -12.37 -9.72 1.33
N LEU A 24 -11.64 -10.83 1.55
CA LEU A 24 -10.44 -10.87 2.39
C LEU A 24 -9.19 -10.40 1.63
N ASN A 25 -9.16 -10.53 0.31
CA ASN A 25 -7.96 -10.30 -0.48
C ASN A 25 -7.47 -8.84 -0.41
N GLY A 26 -6.21 -8.66 -0.07
CA GLY A 26 -5.58 -7.35 0.15
C GLY A 26 -5.84 -6.76 1.54
N ALA A 27 -6.54 -7.46 2.43
CA ALA A 27 -6.80 -6.96 3.77
C ALA A 27 -5.51 -6.85 4.61
N VAL A 28 -5.45 -5.77 5.40
CA VAL A 28 -4.43 -5.59 6.43
C VAL A 28 -5.04 -5.94 7.77
N LEU A 29 -4.48 -6.94 8.43
CA LEU A 29 -5.01 -7.47 9.69
C LEU A 29 -4.31 -6.85 10.91
N PRO A 30 -4.90 -6.97 12.11
CA PRO A 30 -4.25 -6.53 13.34
C PRO A 30 -2.89 -7.21 13.54
N PRO A 31 -1.93 -6.52 14.18
CA PRO A 31 -0.63 -7.09 14.49
C PRO A 31 -0.76 -8.36 15.37
N VAL A 32 0.04 -9.39 15.06
CA VAL A 32 0.15 -10.60 15.88
C VAL A 32 1.59 -11.04 16.04
N ASN A 33 1.85 -11.90 17.02
CA ASN A 33 3.11 -12.63 17.06
C ASN A 33 3.19 -13.57 15.85
N THR A 34 4.04 -13.24 14.87
CA THR A 34 4.18 -14.03 13.63
C THR A 34 4.93 -15.34 13.82
N ASP A 35 5.57 -15.55 14.97
CA ASP A 35 6.15 -16.84 15.35
C ASP A 35 5.10 -17.81 15.91
N ASP A 36 3.86 -17.35 16.12
CA ASP A 36 2.73 -18.15 16.57
C ASP A 36 1.70 -18.36 15.44
N PRO A 37 1.70 -19.53 14.79
CA PRO A 37 0.74 -19.86 13.73
C PRO A 37 -0.73 -19.76 14.17
N GLU A 38 -1.03 -20.04 15.43
CA GLU A 38 -2.41 -19.96 15.94
C GLU A 38 -2.87 -18.49 16.05
N ALA A 39 -1.96 -17.59 16.44
CA ALA A 39 -2.25 -16.16 16.46
C ALA A 39 -2.57 -15.62 15.05
N ILE A 40 -1.82 -16.08 14.05
CA ILE A 40 -2.04 -15.75 12.63
C ILE A 40 -3.42 -16.23 12.16
N ILE A 41 -3.73 -17.51 12.36
CA ILE A 41 -5.02 -18.11 11.96
C ILE A 41 -6.18 -17.42 12.69
N SER A 42 -6.01 -17.14 13.97
CA SER A 42 -7.01 -16.45 14.79
C SER A 42 -7.27 -15.02 14.29
N ALA A 43 -6.25 -14.28 13.88
CA ALA A 43 -6.42 -12.94 13.30
C ALA A 43 -7.20 -12.96 11.98
N VAL A 44 -6.87 -13.90 11.10
CA VAL A 44 -7.61 -14.10 9.84
C VAL A 44 -9.06 -14.48 10.12
N GLY A 45 -9.28 -15.41 11.06
CA GLY A 45 -10.63 -15.86 11.46
C GLY A 45 -11.49 -14.75 12.04
N HIS A 46 -10.96 -13.95 12.96
CA HIS A 46 -11.68 -12.81 13.54
C HIS A 46 -12.02 -11.76 12.47
N HIS A 47 -11.11 -11.51 11.53
CA HIS A 47 -11.39 -10.57 10.45
C HIS A 47 -12.50 -11.09 9.53
N LEU A 48 -12.47 -12.36 9.13
CA LEU A 48 -13.54 -13.00 8.36
C LEU A 48 -14.89 -12.88 9.07
N GLU A 49 -14.95 -13.17 10.37
CA GLU A 49 -16.18 -13.02 11.16
C GLU A 49 -16.69 -11.58 11.18
N SER A 50 -15.78 -10.59 11.26
CA SER A 50 -16.14 -9.17 11.23
C SER A 50 -16.76 -8.70 9.92
N ILE A 51 -16.43 -9.37 8.80
CA ILE A 51 -16.99 -9.09 7.48
C ILE A 51 -18.11 -10.08 7.09
N GLY A 52 -18.59 -10.88 8.04
CA GLY A 52 -19.79 -11.72 7.88
C GLY A 52 -19.54 -13.16 7.41
N TYR A 53 -18.29 -13.63 7.40
CA TYR A 53 -17.94 -15.00 6.99
C TYR A 53 -17.47 -15.86 8.17
N CYS A 54 -17.65 -17.19 8.05
CA CYS A 54 -17.26 -18.11 9.13
C CYS A 54 -15.76 -18.42 9.06
N ARG A 55 -15.07 -18.41 10.21
CA ARG A 55 -13.66 -18.83 10.28
C ARG A 55 -13.40 -20.28 9.85
N ALA A 56 -14.43 -21.15 9.90
CA ALA A 56 -14.33 -22.55 9.46
C ALA A 56 -14.10 -22.71 7.94
N LEU A 57 -14.22 -21.62 7.17
CA LEU A 57 -13.89 -21.60 5.75
C LEU A 57 -12.37 -21.65 5.50
N ILE A 58 -11.55 -21.27 6.49
CA ILE A 58 -10.08 -21.29 6.37
C ILE A 58 -9.60 -22.75 6.34
N LEU A 59 -8.94 -23.12 5.26
CA LEU A 59 -8.24 -24.40 5.11
C LEU A 59 -6.80 -24.32 5.63
N GLY A 60 -6.14 -23.17 5.44
CA GLY A 60 -4.79 -22.96 5.91
C GLY A 60 -4.29 -21.55 5.65
N VAL A 61 -3.21 -21.17 6.36
CA VAL A 61 -2.53 -19.88 6.19
C VAL A 61 -1.03 -20.17 6.09
N GLN A 62 -0.37 -19.60 5.09
CA GLN A 62 1.08 -19.77 4.90
C GLN A 62 1.75 -18.46 4.50
N PRO A 63 3.03 -18.25 4.85
CA PRO A 63 3.80 -17.11 4.37
C PRO A 63 3.87 -17.07 2.84
N VAL A 64 3.80 -15.87 2.24
CA VAL A 64 3.93 -15.67 0.79
C VAL A 64 5.27 -16.16 0.26
N VAL A 65 6.33 -16.03 1.06
CA VAL A 65 7.69 -16.46 0.67
C VAL A 65 7.76 -17.97 0.49
N ASP A 66 7.08 -18.73 1.35
CA ASP A 66 7.01 -20.19 1.28
C ASP A 66 6.14 -20.65 0.11
N TYR A 67 5.04 -19.93 -0.14
CA TYR A 67 4.20 -20.15 -1.31
C TYR A 67 4.97 -19.97 -2.63
N ILE A 68 5.65 -18.83 -2.80
CA ILE A 68 6.44 -18.53 -4.01
C ILE A 68 7.54 -19.57 -4.19
N PHE A 69 8.21 -19.95 -3.11
CA PHE A 69 9.23 -20.99 -3.16
C PHE A 69 8.65 -22.34 -3.60
N GLY A 70 7.48 -22.72 -3.08
CA GLY A 70 6.75 -23.92 -3.45
C GLY A 70 6.35 -23.95 -4.93
N GLU A 71 5.69 -22.90 -5.41
CA GLU A 71 5.25 -22.77 -6.80
C GLU A 71 6.43 -22.84 -7.78
N ASN A 72 7.51 -22.09 -7.50
CA ASN A 72 8.71 -22.09 -8.32
C ASN A 72 9.39 -23.46 -8.38
N ARG A 73 9.37 -24.23 -7.27
CA ARG A 73 9.95 -25.57 -7.21
C ARG A 73 9.11 -26.60 -7.96
N LEU A 74 7.78 -26.41 -7.98
CA LEU A 74 6.83 -27.32 -8.62
C LEU A 74 6.56 -26.96 -10.09
N GLU A 75 7.15 -25.87 -10.60
CA GLU A 75 6.85 -25.28 -11.91
C GLU A 75 5.33 -25.08 -12.11
N ALA A 76 4.62 -24.79 -11.02
CA ALA A 76 3.19 -24.61 -11.04
C ALA A 76 2.88 -23.27 -11.71
N MET A 77 1.96 -23.30 -12.68
CA MET A 77 1.42 -22.09 -13.29
C MET A 77 0.15 -21.69 -12.54
N PRO A 78 0.06 -20.46 -12.00
CA PRO A 78 -1.15 -20.00 -11.36
C PRO A 78 -2.28 -19.96 -12.40
N CYS A 79 -3.41 -20.58 -12.06
CA CYS A 79 -4.60 -20.54 -12.90
C CYS A 79 -5.77 -19.90 -12.14
N ARG A 80 -6.61 -19.16 -12.86
CA ARG A 80 -7.69 -18.38 -12.27
C ARG A 80 -8.63 -19.24 -11.39
N ASN A 81 -8.97 -20.45 -11.83
CA ASN A 81 -9.87 -21.34 -11.09
C ASN A 81 -9.30 -21.80 -9.75
N SER A 82 -8.00 -22.05 -9.67
CA SER A 82 -7.36 -22.41 -8.39
C SER A 82 -7.20 -21.20 -7.46
N ASN A 83 -7.03 -20.01 -8.03
CA ASN A 83 -6.80 -18.78 -7.26
C ASN A 83 -8.09 -18.16 -6.71
N SER A 84 -9.27 -18.52 -7.23
CA SER A 84 -10.57 -18.04 -6.73
C SER A 84 -10.81 -18.38 -5.25
N TYR A 85 -10.13 -19.38 -4.72
CA TYR A 85 -10.25 -19.86 -3.33
C TYR A 85 -9.06 -19.45 -2.46
N THR A 86 -8.36 -18.38 -2.85
CA THR A 86 -7.18 -17.87 -2.14
C THR A 86 -7.26 -16.37 -1.93
N ALA A 87 -6.72 -15.90 -0.80
CA ALA A 87 -6.58 -14.48 -0.51
C ALA A 87 -5.17 -14.17 -0.02
N ALA A 88 -4.61 -13.02 -0.41
CA ALA A 88 -3.40 -12.49 0.17
C ALA A 88 -3.75 -11.49 1.26
N VAL A 89 -3.20 -11.65 2.46
CA VAL A 89 -3.39 -10.73 3.58
C VAL A 89 -2.05 -10.24 4.10
N VAL A 90 -2.02 -9.02 4.63
CA VAL A 90 -0.84 -8.45 5.26
C VAL A 90 -1.05 -8.46 6.77
N ILE A 91 -0.12 -9.07 7.50
CA ILE A 91 -0.17 -9.15 8.96
C ILE A 91 1.12 -8.56 9.52
N PRO A 92 1.03 -7.46 10.29
CA PRO A 92 2.20 -6.90 10.97
C PRO A 92 2.69 -7.85 12.08
N ALA A 93 4.00 -8.03 12.21
CA ALA A 93 4.57 -8.76 13.34
C ALA A 93 4.52 -7.92 14.63
N VAL A 94 4.25 -8.57 15.76
CA VAL A 94 4.49 -8.03 17.11
C VAL A 94 5.72 -8.72 17.65
N ASP A 95 6.81 -7.98 17.80
CA ASP A 95 8.04 -8.53 18.38
C ASP A 95 7.78 -8.92 19.85
N GLY A 96 8.16 -10.14 20.26
CA GLY A 96 7.79 -10.74 21.55
C GLY A 96 8.28 -9.99 22.80
N SER A 97 9.04 -8.91 22.64
CA SER A 97 9.44 -8.00 23.72
C SER A 97 8.40 -6.90 24.04
N MET A 98 7.26 -6.85 23.34
CA MET A 98 6.25 -5.78 23.50
C MET A 98 5.08 -6.08 24.45
N VAL A 99 5.15 -7.12 25.28
CA VAL A 99 4.20 -7.30 26.40
C VAL A 99 4.74 -6.61 27.65
N SER A 100 5.01 -5.31 27.57
CA SER A 100 5.03 -4.43 28.74
C SER A 100 5.06 -2.96 28.34
N GLN A 101 3.96 -2.29 28.73
CA GLN A 101 3.88 -0.89 29.12
C GLN A 101 3.80 0.14 27.99
N THR A 102 2.61 0.74 27.90
CA THR A 102 2.34 2.17 27.62
C THR A 102 3.46 2.96 26.94
N GLY A 103 3.29 3.33 25.67
CA GLY A 103 4.00 4.47 25.09
C GLY A 103 4.39 4.31 23.63
N THR A 104 3.80 5.16 22.77
CA THR A 104 4.30 5.60 21.46
C THR A 104 4.57 4.53 20.40
N LEU A 105 3.70 4.49 19.37
CA LEU A 105 4.03 3.88 18.08
C LEU A 105 5.37 4.44 17.61
N ASN A 106 6.33 3.58 17.24
CA ASN A 106 7.58 4.06 16.67
C ASN A 106 7.32 4.69 15.29
N THR A 107 8.20 5.60 14.88
CA THR A 107 8.03 6.40 13.65
C THR A 107 7.91 5.51 12.40
N ASP A 108 8.59 4.35 12.38
CA ASP A 108 8.60 3.39 11.25
C ASP A 108 7.28 2.61 11.10
N ASP A 109 6.56 2.37 12.20
CA ASP A 109 5.25 1.71 12.18
C ASP A 109 4.12 2.70 11.83
N LEU A 110 4.26 3.97 12.24
CA LEU A 110 3.41 5.07 11.76
C LEU A 110 3.61 5.33 10.26
N LEU A 111 4.87 5.32 9.80
CA LEU A 111 5.24 5.41 8.39
C LEU A 111 4.45 4.37 7.57
N LEU A 112 4.48 3.10 7.96
CA LEU A 112 3.87 2.01 7.21
C LEU A 112 2.33 2.01 7.25
N LEU A 113 1.72 2.45 8.37
CA LEU A 113 0.27 2.69 8.46
C LEU A 113 -0.18 3.92 7.63
N LEU A 114 0.61 5.00 7.59
CA LEU A 114 0.34 6.18 6.76
C LEU A 114 0.57 5.91 5.27
N LEU A 115 1.54 5.06 4.92
CA LEU A 115 1.78 4.53 3.57
C LEU A 115 0.61 3.68 3.09
N ALA A 116 0.10 2.80 3.94
CA ALA A 116 -1.10 2.01 3.66
C ALA A 116 -2.36 2.89 3.55
N ALA A 117 -2.41 4.01 4.27
CA ALA A 117 -3.51 4.99 4.20
C ALA A 117 -3.45 5.90 2.96
N SER A 118 -2.30 5.99 2.27
CA SER A 118 -2.14 6.82 1.07
C SER A 118 -1.40 6.05 -0.03
N PRO A 119 -2.14 5.32 -0.91
CA PRO A 119 -1.54 4.66 -2.06
C PRO A 119 -0.74 5.62 -2.96
N ALA A 120 -1.10 6.91 -2.96
CA ALA A 120 -0.35 7.98 -3.61
C ALA A 120 1.07 8.14 -3.05
N TYR A 121 1.24 8.10 -1.73
CA TYR A 121 2.57 8.22 -1.13
C TYR A 121 3.40 6.95 -1.34
N ALA A 122 2.80 5.75 -1.34
CA ALA A 122 3.52 4.50 -1.62
C ALA A 122 4.18 4.51 -3.02
N ASP A 123 3.44 4.96 -4.03
CA ASP A 123 3.97 5.07 -5.40
C ASP A 123 5.07 6.15 -5.51
N ILE A 124 4.98 7.25 -4.75
CA ILE A 124 6.04 8.27 -4.68
C ILE A 124 7.27 7.74 -3.91
N ALA A 125 7.05 7.01 -2.83
CA ALA A 125 8.12 6.41 -2.03
C ALA A 125 8.88 5.35 -2.84
N TRP A 126 8.19 4.63 -3.75
CA TRP A 126 8.84 3.72 -4.68
C TRP A 126 9.81 4.43 -5.64
N LEU A 127 9.46 5.63 -6.13
CA LEU A 127 10.36 6.45 -6.96
C LEU A 127 11.60 6.92 -6.20
N LEU A 128 11.47 7.09 -4.88
CA LEU A 128 12.54 7.53 -3.99
C LEU A 128 13.25 6.39 -3.26
N LYS A 129 12.95 5.12 -3.56
CA LYS A 129 13.41 3.95 -2.79
C LYS A 129 14.94 3.83 -2.67
N ASP A 130 15.67 4.35 -3.65
CA ASP A 130 17.13 4.26 -3.72
C ASP A 130 17.83 5.47 -3.05
N VAL A 131 17.08 6.37 -2.42
CA VAL A 131 17.59 7.64 -1.90
C VAL A 131 17.08 7.88 -0.48
N ALA A 132 17.98 8.19 0.45
CA ALA A 132 17.57 8.63 1.77
C ALA A 132 17.04 10.08 1.72
N TYR A 133 15.77 10.27 2.07
CA TYR A 133 15.13 11.59 2.10
C TYR A 133 14.44 11.87 3.43
N GLY A 134 14.37 13.15 3.78
CA GLY A 134 13.70 13.70 4.95
C GLY A 134 13.24 15.14 4.65
N SER A 135 12.71 15.83 5.65
CA SER A 135 12.00 17.12 5.49
C SER A 135 12.82 18.25 4.87
N SER A 136 14.15 18.12 4.81
CA SER A 136 15.08 19.12 4.27
C SER A 136 15.52 18.88 2.83
N ASN A 137 15.38 17.66 2.28
CA ASN A 137 15.98 17.29 0.99
C ASN A 137 15.04 16.53 0.02
N TYR A 138 13.84 16.14 0.44
CA TYR A 138 12.90 15.37 -0.40
C TYR A 138 12.54 16.06 -1.73
N THR A 139 12.47 17.40 -1.77
CA THR A 139 12.14 18.14 -2.99
C THR A 139 13.23 18.04 -4.07
N VAL A 140 14.50 18.01 -3.65
CA VAL A 140 15.64 17.91 -4.57
C VAL A 140 15.64 16.52 -5.21
N HIS A 141 15.50 15.48 -4.40
CA HIS A 141 15.46 14.10 -4.88
C HIS A 141 14.25 13.81 -5.78
N LEU A 142 13.09 14.40 -5.47
CA LEU A 142 11.93 14.34 -6.36
C LEU A 142 12.20 15.01 -7.70
N SER A 143 12.86 16.17 -7.72
CA SER A 143 13.16 16.85 -8.99
C SER A 143 14.17 16.10 -9.86
N GLU A 144 15.09 15.34 -9.25
CA GLU A 144 16.09 14.54 -9.95
C GLU A 144 15.53 13.22 -10.48
N ARG A 145 14.57 12.62 -9.76
CA ARG A 145 14.02 11.28 -10.06
C ARG A 145 12.73 11.31 -10.85
N LEU A 146 11.92 12.36 -10.72
CA LEU A 146 10.63 12.45 -11.40
C LEU A 146 10.83 12.79 -12.87
N SER A 147 10.85 11.76 -13.72
CA SER A 147 10.86 11.94 -15.17
C SER A 147 9.46 12.31 -15.70
N MET A 148 9.38 12.70 -16.97
CA MET A 148 8.10 12.91 -17.64
C MET A 148 7.26 11.62 -17.73
N GLU A 149 7.91 10.46 -17.84
CA GLU A 149 7.21 9.16 -17.88
C GLU A 149 6.62 8.82 -16.51
N ASP A 150 7.39 9.02 -15.44
CA ASP A 150 6.92 8.82 -14.07
C ASP A 150 5.79 9.78 -13.72
N ALA A 151 5.88 11.03 -14.17
CA ALA A 151 4.83 12.02 -13.95
C ALA A 151 3.52 11.63 -14.66
N ARG A 152 3.58 11.16 -15.91
CA ARG A 152 2.39 10.67 -16.63
C ARG A 152 1.80 9.44 -15.94
N TRP A 153 2.65 8.52 -15.50
CA TRP A 153 2.23 7.32 -14.78
C TRP A 153 1.53 7.67 -13.46
N LEU A 154 2.16 8.51 -12.63
CA LEU A 154 1.57 8.99 -11.37
C LEU A 154 0.26 9.75 -11.62
N TYR A 155 0.22 10.62 -12.63
CA TYR A 155 -0.99 11.36 -12.97
C TYR A 155 -2.13 10.41 -13.37
N SER A 156 -1.86 9.41 -14.22
CA SER A 156 -2.88 8.44 -14.63
C SER A 156 -3.44 7.62 -13.46
N ARG A 157 -2.60 7.31 -12.48
CA ARG A 157 -2.97 6.43 -11.36
C ARG A 157 -3.65 7.19 -10.22
N HIS A 158 -3.25 8.45 -10.00
CA HIS A 158 -3.67 9.29 -8.88
C HIS A 158 -4.46 10.54 -9.31
N GLN A 159 -4.99 10.55 -10.53
CA GLN A 159 -5.69 11.69 -11.13
C GLN A 159 -6.70 12.33 -10.18
N GLN A 160 -7.56 11.53 -9.54
CA GLN A 160 -8.60 12.04 -8.65
C GLN A 160 -7.99 12.78 -7.45
N THR A 161 -6.97 12.21 -6.81
CA THR A 161 -6.32 12.82 -5.65
C THR A 161 -5.56 14.10 -6.00
N ILE A 162 -5.01 14.19 -7.21
CA ILE A 162 -4.37 15.40 -7.74
C ILE A 162 -5.41 16.49 -7.98
N VAL A 163 -6.56 16.13 -8.58
CA VAL A 163 -7.67 17.06 -8.82
C VAL A 163 -8.25 17.56 -7.50
N ASP A 164 -8.51 16.68 -6.54
CA ASP A 164 -9.04 17.04 -5.22
C ASP A 164 -8.05 17.94 -4.46
N TRP A 165 -6.75 17.65 -4.55
CA TRP A 165 -5.70 18.51 -4.00
C TRP A 165 -5.70 19.89 -4.66
N MET A 166 -5.78 19.98 -5.98
CA MET A 166 -5.85 21.26 -6.69
C MET A 166 -7.08 22.07 -6.28
N GLN A 167 -8.24 21.43 -6.21
CA GLN A 167 -9.49 22.07 -5.79
C GLN A 167 -9.42 22.59 -4.35
N LYS A 168 -8.94 21.74 -3.42
CA LYS A 168 -8.80 22.10 -2.00
C LYS A 168 -7.85 23.27 -1.78
N ASN A 169 -6.79 23.37 -2.60
CA ASN A 169 -5.80 24.44 -2.52
C ASN A 169 -6.10 25.61 -3.50
N GLN A 170 -7.25 25.60 -4.18
CA GLN A 170 -7.66 26.60 -5.17
C GLN A 170 -6.61 26.85 -6.28
N LEU A 171 -5.88 25.81 -6.66
CA LEU A 171 -4.82 25.87 -7.67
C LEU A 171 -5.42 25.73 -9.07
N SER A 172 -5.05 26.66 -9.94
CA SER A 172 -5.36 26.62 -11.38
C SER A 172 -4.08 26.40 -12.19
N LEU A 173 -4.20 25.99 -13.46
CA LEU A 173 -3.06 25.74 -14.35
C LEU A 173 -2.11 26.95 -14.47
N SER A 174 -2.64 28.17 -14.35
CA SER A 174 -1.87 29.42 -14.31
C SER A 174 -0.86 29.51 -13.16
N HIS A 175 -1.05 28.75 -12.08
CA HIS A 175 -0.14 28.74 -10.92
C HIS A 175 1.10 27.86 -11.15
N PHE A 176 1.15 27.11 -12.25
CA PHE A 176 2.27 26.23 -12.63
C PHE A 176 3.10 26.85 -13.77
N ASP A 177 3.09 28.18 -13.88
CA ASP A 177 3.77 28.95 -14.93
C ASP A 177 3.36 28.54 -16.36
N ALA A 178 2.16 27.97 -16.50
CA ALA A 178 1.58 27.57 -17.76
C ALA A 178 0.47 28.54 -18.17
N ASP A 179 0.69 29.30 -19.24
CA ASP A 179 -0.40 30.01 -19.92
C ASP A 179 -1.27 29.01 -20.71
N THR A 180 -2.46 29.44 -21.13
CA THR A 180 -3.38 28.59 -21.90
C THR A 180 -2.79 28.10 -23.22
N ALA A 181 -1.84 28.84 -23.80
CA ALA A 181 -1.13 28.44 -25.01
C ALA A 181 -0.09 27.32 -24.76
N THR A 182 0.58 27.35 -23.61
CA THR A 182 1.58 26.39 -23.14
C THR A 182 0.92 25.08 -22.72
N VAL A 183 -0.29 25.14 -22.14
CA VAL A 183 -1.09 23.93 -21.84
C VAL A 183 -1.41 23.15 -23.12
N LEU A 184 -1.72 23.84 -24.23
CA LEU A 184 -2.09 23.24 -25.50
C LEU A 184 -0.88 22.76 -26.33
N THR A 185 0.31 23.30 -26.08
CA THR A 185 1.52 23.00 -26.86
C THR A 185 2.56 22.16 -26.11
N GLN A 186 2.56 22.21 -24.77
CA GLN A 186 3.54 21.55 -23.89
C GLN A 186 2.83 20.86 -22.72
N THR A 187 1.76 20.13 -23.01
CA THR A 187 0.91 19.44 -22.02
C THR A 187 1.72 18.56 -21.05
N ASP A 188 2.80 17.95 -21.53
CA ASP A 188 3.67 17.09 -20.72
C ASP A 188 4.45 17.86 -19.66
N LYS A 189 4.91 19.08 -19.98
CA LYS A 189 5.61 19.91 -19.00
C LYS A 189 4.67 20.42 -17.93
N VAL A 190 3.44 20.75 -18.32
CA VAL A 190 2.39 21.14 -17.37
C VAL A 190 2.04 19.97 -16.46
N CYS A 191 1.87 18.77 -17.02
CA CYS A 191 1.64 17.54 -16.26
C CYS A 191 2.77 17.30 -15.24
N LEU A 192 4.03 17.38 -15.67
CA LEU A 192 5.19 17.24 -14.79
C LEU A 192 5.18 18.27 -13.66
N ALA A 193 4.92 19.54 -13.96
CA ALA A 193 4.88 20.60 -12.95
C ALA A 193 3.75 20.39 -11.91
N VAL A 194 2.57 19.96 -12.37
CA VAL A 194 1.43 19.65 -11.51
C VAL A 194 1.75 18.47 -10.59
N VAL A 195 2.21 17.36 -11.17
CA VAL A 195 2.53 16.13 -10.44
C VAL A 195 3.68 16.37 -9.47
N TYR A 196 4.71 17.11 -9.88
CA TYR A 196 5.83 17.46 -9.00
C TYR A 196 5.37 18.21 -7.74
N ARG A 197 4.58 19.28 -7.90
CA ARG A 197 4.10 20.06 -6.75
C ARG A 197 3.15 19.25 -5.87
N TRP A 198 2.30 18.42 -6.47
CA TRP A 198 1.43 17.50 -5.74
C TRP A 198 2.23 16.44 -4.96
N ALA A 199 3.23 15.83 -5.58
CA ALA A 199 4.09 14.84 -4.94
C ALA A 199 4.87 15.45 -3.76
N CYS A 200 5.44 16.64 -3.96
CA CYS A 200 6.06 17.41 -2.88
C CYS A 200 5.08 17.68 -1.73
N HIS A 201 3.85 18.09 -2.03
CA HIS A 201 2.83 18.30 -0.99
C HIS A 201 2.52 17.01 -0.23
N THR A 202 2.37 15.89 -0.94
CA THR A 202 2.03 14.58 -0.38
C THR A 202 3.13 14.06 0.53
N VAL A 203 4.39 14.11 0.09
CA VAL A 203 5.56 13.72 0.90
C VAL A 203 5.72 14.64 2.11
N ARG A 204 5.51 15.95 1.95
CA ARG A 204 5.57 16.90 3.08
C ARG A 204 4.49 16.62 4.12
N ALA A 205 3.25 16.40 3.69
CA ALA A 205 2.15 16.09 4.59
C ALA A 205 2.45 14.81 5.39
N TYR A 206 2.97 13.80 4.70
CA TYR A 206 3.41 12.57 5.31
C TYR A 206 4.54 12.79 6.33
N LEU A 207 5.63 13.47 5.97
CA LEU A 207 6.74 13.76 6.89
C LEU A 207 6.31 14.60 8.10
N HIS A 208 5.33 15.50 7.92
CA HIS A 208 4.77 16.27 9.03
C HIS A 208 3.95 15.38 9.99
N HIS A 209 3.23 14.38 9.48
CA HIS A 209 2.52 13.42 10.32
C HIS A 209 3.45 12.52 11.15
N LEU A 210 4.69 12.31 10.72
CA LEU A 210 5.69 11.53 11.46
C LEU A 210 6.40 12.31 12.55
N ALA A 211 6.43 13.64 12.43
CA ALA A 211 7.10 14.54 13.36
C ALA A 211 6.20 14.96 14.54
N GLN A 212 4.92 14.53 14.54
CA GLN A 212 3.94 14.72 15.61
C GLN A 212 3.86 13.49 16.50
#